data_AF-A0A661A3T9-F1
#
_entry.id   AF-A0A661A3T9-F1
#
_cell.length_a   1.000
_cell.length_b   1.000
_cell.length_c   1.000
_cell.angle_alpha   90.00
_cell.angle_beta   90.00
_cell.angle_gamma   90.00
#
_symmetry.space_group_name_H-M   'P 1'
#
loop_
_entity.id
_entity.type
_entity.pdbx_description
1 polymer ?
#
loop_
_entity_poly.entity_id
_entity_poly.type
_entity_poly.pdbx_seq_one_letter_code
_entity_poly.pdbx_strand_id
1 'polypeptide(L)'
;GDETGVDADNLIRISRLVAKVDNTLIQDGFNIYHHTIMFDTEGAWAVIQQGMNTRERKARRYHWNGSGINSFVNEPHSGIISEGFFSPLNLVHRDSRGNRNLILELSQRLPEENIREIETIKKSLPDRHNIEVEDIHPERLYKIFLKTYENPPEDFESLLLKNGMGPKSIRALSLIGELIYGEKPSYEDPARFSFAHGGKDGIPYPVDKELYEKTINFFEETVKRAKVGDRERIKLLKKIKEL
;
A
#
# COMPACT_ATOMS: atom_id res chain seq x y z
N GLY A 1 -20.85 -14.16 5.65
CA GLY A 1 -22.09 -13.46 5.32
C GLY A 1 -23.23 -14.23 5.91
N ASP A 2 -23.77 -15.16 5.15
CA ASP A 2 -25.05 -15.83 5.47
C ASP A 2 -25.06 -16.62 6.79
N GLU A 3 -23.95 -17.24 7.18
CA GLU A 3 -23.87 -18.03 8.42
C GLU A 3 -23.56 -17.19 9.66
N THR A 4 -22.81 -16.10 9.52
CA THR A 4 -22.22 -15.36 10.65
C THR A 4 -22.73 -13.93 10.79
N GLY A 5 -23.51 -13.42 9.84
CA GLY A 5 -23.99 -12.03 9.81
C GLY A 5 -22.91 -10.99 9.46
N VAL A 6 -21.68 -11.42 9.18
CA VAL A 6 -20.57 -10.52 8.82
C VAL A 6 -20.81 -9.91 7.44
N ASP A 7 -20.58 -8.59 7.33
CA ASP A 7 -20.65 -7.82 6.09
C ASP A 7 -19.53 -8.26 5.11
N ALA A 8 -19.87 -9.25 4.28
CA ALA A 8 -18.95 -9.85 3.33
C ALA A 8 -18.55 -8.87 2.21
N ASP A 9 -19.47 -8.02 1.77
CA ASP A 9 -19.23 -7.06 0.69
C ASP A 9 -18.21 -6.01 1.12
N ASN A 10 -18.32 -5.51 2.35
CA ASN A 10 -17.33 -4.60 2.89
C ASN A 10 -15.96 -5.28 3.06
N LEU A 11 -15.90 -6.54 3.52
CA LEU A 11 -14.62 -7.27 3.62
C LEU A 11 -13.97 -7.50 2.24
N ILE A 12 -14.77 -7.81 1.21
CA ILE A 12 -14.29 -7.93 -0.17
C ILE A 12 -13.75 -6.58 -0.65
N ARG A 13 -14.46 -5.48 -0.37
CA ARG A 13 -14.01 -4.12 -0.70
C ARG A 13 -12.68 -3.81 -0.02
N ILE A 14 -12.56 -4.08 1.28
CA ILE A 14 -11.34 -3.89 2.08
C ILE A 14 -10.18 -4.70 1.48
N SER A 15 -10.38 -6.00 1.25
CA SER A 15 -9.35 -6.87 0.67
C SER A 15 -8.84 -6.34 -0.67
N ARG A 16 -9.76 -5.93 -1.56
CA ARG A 16 -9.41 -5.34 -2.86
C ARG A 16 -8.67 -4.02 -2.72
N LEU A 17 -9.09 -3.14 -1.82
CA LEU A 17 -8.48 -1.83 -1.62
C LEU A 17 -7.08 -1.96 -1.03
N VAL A 18 -6.88 -2.84 -0.06
CA VAL A 18 -5.56 -3.15 0.53
C VAL A 18 -4.59 -3.68 -0.54
N ALA A 19 -5.04 -4.63 -1.37
CA ALA A 19 -4.23 -5.12 -2.49
C ALA A 19 -3.91 -4.02 -3.51
N LYS A 20 -4.87 -3.12 -3.77
CA LYS A 20 -4.66 -1.97 -4.66
C LYS A 20 -3.64 -0.99 -4.11
N VAL A 21 -3.73 -0.63 -2.82
CA VAL A 21 -2.82 0.32 -2.19
C VAL A 21 -1.38 -0.19 -2.27
N ASP A 22 -1.13 -1.42 -1.83
CA ASP A 22 0.23 -1.97 -1.76
C ASP A 22 0.87 -2.12 -3.15
N ASN A 23 0.07 -2.47 -4.15
CA ASN A 23 0.57 -2.64 -5.52
C ASN A 23 0.67 -1.33 -6.30
N THR A 24 -0.21 -0.35 -6.03
CA THR A 24 -0.43 0.82 -6.89
C THR A 24 0.16 2.10 -6.31
N LEU A 25 0.04 2.29 -5.00
CA LEU A 25 0.47 3.51 -4.32
C LEU A 25 1.89 3.42 -3.77
N ILE A 26 2.42 2.22 -3.58
CA ILE A 26 3.84 2.00 -3.30
C ILE A 26 4.42 1.30 -4.51
N GLN A 27 5.21 2.01 -5.32
CA GLN A 27 5.79 1.46 -6.54
C GLN A 27 7.28 1.25 -6.36
N ASP A 28 7.61 0.15 -5.71
CA ASP A 28 8.95 -0.27 -5.27
C ASP A 28 9.50 -1.48 -6.05
N GLY A 29 8.71 -2.01 -7.00
CA GLY A 29 9.06 -3.20 -7.77
C GLY A 29 8.77 -4.53 -7.06
N PHE A 30 8.15 -4.53 -5.88
CA PHE A 30 7.74 -5.74 -5.17
C PHE A 30 6.32 -6.15 -5.58
N ASN A 31 6.22 -7.06 -6.54
CA ASN A 31 4.93 -7.56 -7.00
C ASN A 31 4.30 -8.49 -5.95
N ILE A 32 3.07 -8.19 -5.54
CA ILE A 32 2.31 -9.00 -4.59
C ILE A 32 2.00 -10.37 -5.21
N TYR A 33 2.42 -11.44 -4.53
CA TYR A 33 2.16 -12.82 -4.94
C TYR A 33 1.40 -13.62 -3.87
N HIS A 34 1.27 -13.07 -2.66
CA HIS A 34 0.52 -13.66 -1.56
C HIS A 34 -0.33 -12.59 -0.87
N HIS A 35 -1.60 -12.89 -0.65
CA HIS A 35 -2.56 -12.02 0.00
C HIS A 35 -3.43 -12.86 0.95
N THR A 36 -3.48 -12.49 2.23
CA THR A 36 -4.34 -13.16 3.22
C THR A 36 -5.04 -12.11 4.06
N ILE A 37 -6.37 -12.20 4.07
CA ILE A 37 -7.23 -11.47 5.00
C ILE A 37 -7.68 -12.43 6.11
N MET A 38 -7.59 -11.96 7.36
CA MET A 38 -8.13 -12.62 8.54
C MET A 38 -9.16 -11.68 9.15
N PHE A 39 -10.29 -12.22 9.59
CA PHE A 39 -11.35 -11.43 10.21
C PHE A 39 -12.12 -12.28 11.24
N ASP A 40 -12.80 -11.62 12.17
CA ASP A 40 -13.69 -12.25 13.12
C ASP A 40 -15.16 -11.84 12.92
N THR A 41 -16.06 -12.40 13.75
CA THR A 41 -17.49 -12.12 13.70
C THR A 41 -17.87 -10.76 14.29
N GLU A 42 -16.96 -10.08 14.98
CA GLU A 42 -17.14 -8.74 15.53
C GLU A 42 -16.72 -7.63 14.53
N GLY A 43 -16.16 -8.03 13.38
CA GLY A 43 -15.75 -7.12 12.31
C GLY A 43 -14.30 -6.65 12.41
N ALA A 44 -13.50 -7.20 13.33
CA ALA A 44 -12.06 -6.96 13.33
C ALA A 44 -11.43 -7.67 12.13
N TRP A 45 -10.42 -7.05 11.53
CA TRP A 45 -9.72 -7.63 10.38
C TRP A 45 -8.25 -7.23 10.35
N ALA A 46 -7.45 -8.09 9.74
CA ALA A 46 -6.05 -7.84 9.43
C ALA A 46 -5.73 -8.40 8.05
N VAL A 47 -4.82 -7.75 7.32
CA VAL A 47 -4.31 -8.25 6.05
C VAL A 47 -2.80 -8.35 6.10
N ILE A 48 -2.28 -9.49 5.65
CA ILE A 48 -0.86 -9.70 5.45
C ILE A 48 -0.63 -10.00 3.97
N GLN A 49 0.21 -9.18 3.33
CA GLN A 49 0.60 -9.38 1.93
C GLN A 49 2.10 -9.63 1.83
N GLN A 50 2.51 -10.40 0.83
CA GLN A 50 3.91 -10.58 0.49
C GLN A 50 4.17 -10.21 -0.97
N GLY A 51 5.09 -9.28 -1.14
CA GLY A 51 5.64 -8.87 -2.42
C GLY A 51 7.04 -9.45 -2.64
N MET A 52 7.37 -9.70 -3.90
CA MET A 52 8.70 -10.14 -4.31
C MET A 52 9.24 -9.23 -5.40
N ASN A 53 10.48 -8.78 -5.23
CA ASN A 53 11.24 -8.11 -6.27
C ASN A 53 12.24 -9.13 -6.84
N THR A 54 11.99 -9.59 -8.07
CA THR A 54 12.81 -10.63 -8.71
C THR A 54 14.17 -10.12 -9.18
N ARG A 55 14.28 -8.83 -9.52
CA ARG A 55 15.54 -8.20 -9.92
C ARG A 55 16.50 -8.14 -8.72
N GLU A 56 15.98 -7.67 -7.59
CA GLU A 56 16.73 -7.52 -6.34
C GLU A 56 16.83 -8.83 -5.53
N ARG A 57 16.07 -9.85 -5.92
CA ARG A 57 15.92 -11.15 -5.23
C ARG A 57 15.54 -11.00 -3.75
N LYS A 58 14.68 -10.02 -3.45
CA LYS A 58 14.24 -9.68 -2.09
C LYS A 58 12.74 -9.84 -1.93
N ALA A 59 12.31 -10.03 -0.68
CA ALA A 59 10.90 -10.02 -0.32
C ALA A 59 10.53 -8.81 0.55
N ARG A 60 9.27 -8.40 0.47
CA ARG A 60 8.66 -7.36 1.29
C ARG A 60 7.32 -7.84 1.82
N ARG A 61 7.03 -7.60 3.10
CA ARG A 61 5.77 -7.99 3.74
C ARG A 61 5.02 -6.76 4.22
N TYR A 62 3.75 -6.68 3.87
CA TYR A 62 2.89 -5.55 4.20
C TYR A 62 1.86 -5.98 5.23
N HIS A 63 1.70 -5.20 6.30
CA HIS A 63 0.82 -5.51 7.41
C HIS A 63 -0.21 -4.40 7.59
N TRP A 64 -1.47 -4.81 7.56
CA TRP A 64 -2.64 -3.96 7.77
C TRP A 64 -3.40 -4.45 8.99
N ASN A 65 -3.82 -3.50 9.84
CA ASN A 65 -4.66 -3.78 11.00
C ASN A 65 -5.87 -2.84 10.97
N GLY A 66 -7.06 -3.41 10.78
CA GLY A 66 -8.31 -2.66 10.65
C GLY A 66 -8.60 -1.74 11.83
N SER A 67 -8.22 -2.13 13.04
CA SER A 67 -8.48 -1.37 14.27
C SER A 67 -7.64 -0.10 14.42
N GLY A 68 -6.66 0.13 13.54
CA GLY A 68 -5.75 1.28 13.58
C GLY A 68 -5.83 2.20 12.36
N ILE A 69 -6.70 1.91 11.39
CA ILE A 69 -6.73 2.62 10.11
C ILE A 69 -7.70 3.80 10.18
N ASN A 70 -7.18 4.99 9.89
CA ASN A 70 -7.98 6.21 9.70
C ASN A 70 -8.19 6.56 8.22
N SER A 71 -7.36 6.00 7.33
CA SER A 71 -7.41 6.19 5.88
C SER A 71 -6.73 5.01 5.21
N PHE A 72 -7.26 4.51 4.09
CA PHE A 72 -6.59 3.47 3.30
C PHE A 72 -5.44 4.00 2.45
N VAL A 73 -5.34 5.32 2.27
CA VAL A 73 -4.45 5.94 1.27
C VAL A 73 -3.46 6.92 1.88
N ASN A 74 -3.48 7.07 3.22
CA ASN A 74 -2.60 7.98 3.95
C ASN A 74 -2.09 7.30 5.22
N GLU A 75 -0.80 6.94 5.23
CA GLU A 75 -0.14 6.19 6.30
C GLU A 75 -0.94 4.96 6.81
N PRO A 76 -1.42 4.06 5.92
CA PRO A 76 -2.38 3.04 6.32
C PRO A 76 -1.75 1.80 6.97
N HIS A 77 -0.46 1.56 6.72
CA HIS A 77 0.22 0.34 7.14
C HIS A 77 0.54 0.36 8.62
N SER A 78 0.21 -0.73 9.32
CA SER A 78 0.76 -0.99 10.66
C SER A 78 2.25 -1.33 10.63
N GLY A 79 2.74 -1.78 9.48
CA GLY A 79 4.16 -2.02 9.24
C GLY A 79 4.42 -2.60 7.85
N ILE A 80 5.55 -2.22 7.27
CA ILE A 80 6.09 -2.83 6.06
C ILE A 80 7.45 -3.37 6.41
N ILE A 81 7.68 -4.65 6.24
CA ILE A 81 8.95 -5.31 6.57
C ILE A 81 9.70 -5.59 5.28
N SER A 82 10.97 -5.17 5.21
CA SER A 82 11.82 -5.32 4.04
C SER A 82 13.25 -5.67 4.42
N GLU A 83 13.93 -6.42 3.57
CA GLU A 83 15.36 -6.77 3.66
C GLU A 83 16.28 -5.65 3.12
N GLY A 84 15.74 -4.45 2.93
CA GLY A 84 16.46 -3.27 2.48
C GLY A 84 15.54 -2.08 2.20
N PHE A 85 16.13 -0.91 2.07
CA PHE A 85 15.46 0.32 1.66
C PHE A 85 15.71 0.63 0.19
N PHE A 86 14.71 1.25 -0.42
CA PHE A 86 14.66 1.69 -1.81
C PHE A 86 14.24 3.17 -1.85
N SER A 87 13.96 3.68 -3.04
CA SER A 87 13.39 5.02 -3.24
C SER A 87 12.14 4.90 -4.11
N PRO A 88 11.05 4.31 -3.56
CA PRO A 88 9.87 4.01 -4.35
C PRO A 88 9.01 5.26 -4.53
N LEU A 89 8.22 5.32 -5.61
CA LEU A 89 7.09 6.25 -5.63
C LEU A 89 6.14 5.86 -4.50
N ASN A 90 6.02 6.71 -3.48
CA ASN A 90 5.23 6.46 -2.29
C ASN A 90 4.08 7.47 -2.20
N LEU A 91 2.93 7.08 -2.75
CA LEU A 91 1.69 7.83 -2.70
C LEU A 91 0.89 7.56 -1.43
N VAL A 92 1.32 6.71 -0.49
CA VAL A 92 0.66 6.59 0.82
C VAL A 92 1.26 7.53 1.86
N HIS A 93 2.45 8.07 1.61
CA HIS A 93 3.08 9.02 2.52
C HIS A 93 2.21 10.29 2.69
N ARG A 94 2.18 10.86 3.89
CA ARG A 94 1.43 12.10 4.18
C ARG A 94 1.77 13.27 3.27
N ASP A 95 3.03 13.41 2.87
CA ASP A 95 3.48 14.51 2.01
C ASP A 95 2.96 14.38 0.58
N SER A 96 2.55 13.18 0.17
CA SER A 96 1.95 12.94 -1.15
C SER A 96 0.48 13.37 -1.25
N ARG A 97 -0.08 14.02 -0.22
CA ARG A 97 -1.50 14.42 -0.19
C ARG A 97 -1.88 15.32 -1.36
N GLY A 98 -1.09 16.35 -1.65
CA GLY A 98 -1.37 17.27 -2.76
C GLY A 98 -1.35 16.55 -4.11
N ASN A 99 -0.36 15.66 -4.31
CA ASN A 99 -0.29 14.81 -5.49
C ASN A 99 -1.49 13.86 -5.61
N ARG A 100 -1.94 13.21 -4.52
CA ARG A 100 -3.16 12.36 -4.52
C ARG A 100 -4.42 13.15 -4.91
N ASN A 101 -4.58 14.35 -4.37
CA ASN A 101 -5.72 15.21 -4.72
C ASN A 101 -5.71 15.57 -6.20
N LEU A 102 -4.53 15.94 -6.72
CA LEU A 102 -4.39 16.29 -8.12
C LEU A 102 -4.61 15.08 -9.04
N ILE A 103 -4.15 13.88 -8.67
CA ILE A 103 -4.47 12.65 -9.42
C ILE A 103 -5.99 12.45 -9.53
N LEU A 104 -6.74 12.69 -8.44
CA LEU A 104 -8.20 12.60 -8.45
C LEU A 104 -8.80 13.62 -9.42
N GLU A 105 -8.39 14.88 -9.34
CA GLU A 105 -8.85 15.96 -10.23
C GLU A 105 -8.54 15.64 -11.71
N LEU A 106 -7.30 15.23 -12.01
CA LEU A 106 -6.87 14.85 -13.35
C LEU A 106 -7.64 13.63 -13.87
N SER A 107 -8.10 12.73 -13.01
CA SER A 107 -8.92 11.58 -13.43
C SER A 107 -10.33 11.98 -13.90
N GLN A 108 -10.80 13.16 -13.50
CA GLN A 108 -12.13 13.70 -13.77
C GLN A 108 -12.13 14.75 -14.90
N ARG A 109 -10.97 15.10 -15.47
CA ARG A 109 -10.88 16.02 -16.60
C ARG A 109 -10.91 15.31 -17.96
N LEU A 110 -11.03 16.08 -19.03
CA LEU A 110 -11.01 15.56 -20.39
C LEU A 110 -9.74 14.73 -20.67
N PRO A 111 -9.87 13.46 -21.11
CA PRO A 111 -8.73 12.58 -21.33
C PRO A 111 -7.67 13.15 -22.28
N GLU A 112 -8.08 13.92 -23.29
CA GLU A 112 -7.20 14.54 -24.28
C GLU A 112 -6.17 15.47 -23.64
N GLU A 113 -6.57 16.18 -22.58
CA GLU A 113 -5.67 17.08 -21.84
C GLU A 113 -4.58 16.28 -21.13
N ASN A 114 -4.94 15.17 -20.47
CA ASN A 114 -3.99 14.25 -19.83
C ASN A 114 -3.00 13.68 -20.84
N ILE A 115 -3.50 13.24 -22.00
CA ILE A 115 -2.64 12.64 -23.02
C ILE A 115 -1.67 13.65 -23.62
N ARG A 116 -2.11 14.89 -23.89
CA ARG A 116 -1.21 15.94 -24.40
C ARG A 116 -0.07 16.24 -23.42
N GLU A 117 -0.39 16.32 -22.14
CA GLU A 117 0.61 16.58 -21.09
C GLU A 117 1.59 15.41 -20.94
N ILE A 118 1.10 14.17 -20.96
CA ILE A 118 1.95 12.96 -20.97
C ILE A 118 2.89 12.98 -22.18
N GLU A 119 2.38 13.24 -23.39
CA GLU A 119 3.19 13.32 -24.60
C GLU A 119 4.24 14.42 -24.54
N THR A 120 3.95 15.52 -23.85
CA THR A 120 4.90 16.62 -23.64
C THR A 120 6.01 16.18 -22.69
N ILE A 121 5.64 15.60 -21.55
CA ILE A 121 6.58 15.05 -20.56
C ILE A 121 7.51 14.02 -21.20
N LYS A 122 6.99 13.09 -22.00
CA LYS A 122 7.78 12.06 -22.69
C LYS A 122 8.87 12.63 -23.59
N LYS A 123 8.65 13.81 -24.19
CA LYS A 123 9.62 14.48 -25.06
C LYS A 123 10.65 15.30 -24.29
N SER A 124 10.32 15.72 -23.08
CA SER A 124 11.15 16.62 -22.26
C SER A 124 12.03 15.89 -21.25
N LEU A 125 11.76 14.62 -20.95
CA LEU A 125 12.58 13.82 -20.03
C LEU A 125 13.86 13.32 -20.73
N PRO A 126 15.05 13.54 -20.16
CA PRO A 126 16.28 12.91 -20.66
C PRO A 126 16.20 11.38 -20.51
N ASP A 127 16.87 10.65 -21.43
CA ASP A 127 16.92 9.18 -21.54
C ASP A 127 17.32 8.40 -20.25
N ARG A 128 17.62 9.08 -19.14
CA ARG A 128 18.21 8.52 -17.92
C ARG A 128 17.50 8.91 -16.61
N HIS A 129 16.26 9.38 -16.65
CA HIS A 129 15.48 9.34 -15.40
C HIS A 129 15.10 7.90 -15.08
N ASN A 130 15.21 7.48 -13.81
CA ASN A 130 14.75 6.17 -13.29
C ASN A 130 13.23 5.95 -13.41
N ILE A 131 12.55 6.76 -14.21
CA ILE A 131 11.16 6.59 -14.59
C ILE A 131 11.25 5.78 -15.89
N GLU A 132 10.83 4.52 -15.88
CA GLU A 132 10.65 3.70 -17.10
C GLU A 132 9.50 4.34 -17.92
N VAL A 133 9.79 5.45 -18.62
CA VAL A 133 8.86 6.22 -19.46
C VAL A 133 8.37 5.35 -20.63
N GLU A 134 9.17 4.35 -21.02
CA GLU A 134 8.86 3.39 -22.08
C GLU A 134 7.56 2.60 -21.79
N ASP A 135 7.19 2.48 -20.52
CA ASP A 135 6.01 1.74 -20.07
C ASP A 135 4.70 2.55 -20.14
N ILE A 136 4.78 3.83 -20.49
CA ILE A 136 3.63 4.73 -20.63
C ILE A 136 3.09 4.64 -22.06
N HIS A 137 1.97 3.93 -22.20
CA HIS A 137 1.23 3.77 -23.45
C HIS A 137 0.00 4.71 -23.47
N PRO A 138 0.07 5.86 -24.17
CA PRO A 138 -0.98 6.88 -24.15
C PRO A 138 -2.35 6.34 -24.59
N GLU A 139 -2.39 5.48 -25.60
CA GLU A 139 -3.65 4.89 -26.10
C GLU A 139 -4.37 4.03 -25.05
N ARG A 140 -3.62 3.31 -24.22
CA ARG A 140 -4.20 2.51 -23.11
C ARG A 140 -4.69 3.42 -22.00
N LEU A 141 -3.93 4.47 -21.69
CA LEU A 141 -4.28 5.46 -20.67
C LEU A 141 -5.53 6.26 -21.06
N TYR A 142 -5.66 6.64 -22.33
CA TYR A 142 -6.84 7.35 -22.84
C TYR A 142 -8.13 6.57 -22.54
N LYS A 143 -8.16 5.27 -22.84
CA LYS A 143 -9.33 4.42 -22.55
C LYS A 143 -9.66 4.33 -21.05
N ILE A 144 -8.66 4.44 -20.19
CA ILE A 144 -8.83 4.39 -18.74
C ILE A 144 -9.35 5.74 -18.25
N PHE A 145 -8.74 6.85 -18.69
CA PHE A 145 -9.17 8.21 -18.36
C PHE A 145 -10.56 8.53 -18.88
N LEU A 146 -10.93 8.02 -20.06
CA LEU A 146 -12.28 8.17 -20.59
C LEU A 146 -13.31 7.54 -19.64
N LYS A 147 -13.02 6.34 -19.11
CA LYS A 147 -13.92 5.68 -18.15
C LYS A 147 -14.03 6.42 -16.82
N THR A 148 -12.93 7.01 -16.34
CA THR A 148 -12.98 7.80 -15.10
C THR A 148 -13.65 9.15 -15.32
N TYR A 149 -13.52 9.74 -16.51
CA TYR A 149 -14.22 10.96 -16.90
C TYR A 149 -15.74 10.74 -17.05
N GLU A 150 -16.16 9.68 -17.75
CA GLU A 150 -17.58 9.36 -17.97
C GLU A 150 -18.29 8.91 -16.69
N ASN A 151 -17.55 8.29 -15.76
CA ASN A 151 -18.05 7.88 -14.46
C ASN A 151 -17.06 8.33 -13.37
N PRO A 152 -17.11 9.62 -12.97
CA PRO A 152 -16.21 10.21 -12.00
C PRO A 152 -16.20 9.44 -10.67
N PRO A 153 -15.03 9.12 -10.11
CA PRO A 153 -14.93 8.62 -8.74
C PRO A 153 -15.23 9.75 -7.74
N GLU A 154 -15.90 9.41 -6.65
CA GLU A 154 -16.24 10.37 -5.58
C GLU A 154 -14.99 10.76 -4.76
N ASP A 155 -14.05 9.84 -4.65
CA ASP A 155 -12.84 9.99 -3.84
C ASP A 155 -11.67 9.16 -4.40
N PHE A 156 -10.51 9.26 -3.74
CA PHE A 156 -9.31 8.54 -4.17
C PHE A 156 -9.44 7.02 -4.00
N GLU A 157 -10.16 6.54 -2.98
CA GLU A 157 -10.37 5.10 -2.76
C GLU A 157 -11.22 4.46 -3.89
N SER A 158 -12.31 5.12 -4.26
CA SER A 158 -13.18 4.71 -5.36
C SER A 158 -12.46 4.80 -6.70
N LEU A 159 -11.58 5.79 -6.92
CA LEU A 159 -10.69 5.84 -8.08
C LEU A 159 -9.81 4.58 -8.17
N LEU A 160 -9.18 4.15 -7.08
CA LEU A 160 -8.32 2.95 -7.07
C LEU A 160 -9.08 1.66 -7.37
N LEU A 161 -10.36 1.61 -7.01
CA LEU A 161 -11.23 0.46 -7.28
C LEU A 161 -11.75 0.42 -8.73
N LYS A 162 -11.59 1.49 -9.53
CA LYS A 162 -11.96 1.50 -10.94
C LYS A 162 -11.06 0.54 -11.75
N ASN A 163 -11.69 -0.18 -12.67
CA ASN A 163 -10.98 -1.12 -13.55
C ASN A 163 -10.00 -0.37 -14.47
N GLY A 164 -8.74 -0.79 -14.48
CA GLY A 164 -7.67 -0.14 -15.25
C GLY A 164 -6.88 0.91 -14.46
N MET A 165 -7.34 1.33 -13.28
CA MET A 165 -6.54 2.16 -12.36
C MET A 165 -5.51 1.29 -11.64
N GLY A 166 -4.41 1.02 -12.33
CA GLY A 166 -3.25 0.30 -11.81
C GLY A 166 -2.01 1.19 -11.68
N PRO A 167 -0.84 0.59 -11.37
CA PRO A 167 0.39 1.32 -11.07
C PRO A 167 0.81 2.29 -12.18
N LYS A 168 0.71 1.85 -13.44
CA LYS A 168 1.08 2.66 -14.61
C LYS A 168 0.18 3.89 -14.79
N SER A 169 -1.13 3.72 -14.60
CA SER A 169 -2.11 4.82 -14.74
C SER A 169 -1.93 5.87 -13.65
N ILE A 170 -1.78 5.41 -12.41
CA ILE A 170 -1.54 6.29 -11.26
C ILE A 170 -0.18 6.98 -11.36
N ARG A 171 0.87 6.27 -11.81
CA ARG A 171 2.19 6.87 -12.07
C ARG A 171 2.12 7.98 -13.12
N ALA A 172 1.39 7.77 -14.22
CA ALA A 172 1.25 8.77 -15.26
C ALA A 172 0.57 10.06 -14.74
N LEU A 173 -0.52 9.93 -13.98
CA LEU A 173 -1.19 11.08 -13.35
C LEU A 173 -0.33 11.74 -12.28
N SER A 174 0.40 10.95 -11.48
CA SER A 174 1.36 11.46 -10.49
C SER A 174 2.47 12.28 -11.14
N LEU A 175 2.97 11.84 -12.31
CA LEU A 175 4.01 12.53 -13.07
C LEU A 175 3.52 13.85 -13.66
N ILE A 176 2.29 13.89 -14.17
CA ILE A 176 1.64 15.15 -14.55
C ILE A 176 1.63 16.11 -13.35
N GLY A 177 1.17 15.63 -12.20
CA GLY A 177 1.09 16.45 -11.00
C GLY A 177 2.43 16.99 -10.53
N GLU A 178 3.47 16.16 -10.55
CA GLU A 178 4.82 16.56 -10.16
C GLU A 178 5.44 17.55 -11.15
N LEU A 179 5.39 17.27 -12.45
CA LEU A 179 6.18 17.99 -13.45
C LEU A 179 5.49 19.25 -13.98
N ILE A 180 4.16 19.29 -14.01
CA ILE A 180 3.40 20.42 -14.56
C ILE A 180 2.86 21.30 -13.44
N TYR A 181 2.37 20.69 -12.36
CA TYR A 181 1.69 21.40 -11.28
C TYR A 181 2.55 21.55 -10.01
N GLY A 182 3.72 20.91 -9.96
CA GLY A 182 4.66 21.03 -8.84
C GLY A 182 4.24 20.25 -7.58
N GLU A 183 3.14 19.49 -7.63
CA GLU A 183 2.66 18.66 -6.53
C GLU A 183 3.46 17.36 -6.50
N LYS A 184 4.51 17.29 -5.69
CA LYS A 184 5.43 16.16 -5.66
C LYS A 184 4.88 15.00 -4.83
N PRO A 185 5.02 13.74 -5.30
CA PRO A 185 4.88 12.61 -4.42
C PRO A 185 6.12 12.46 -3.52
N SER A 186 5.96 11.73 -2.42
CA SER A 186 7.08 11.26 -1.61
C SER A 186 7.81 10.12 -2.31
N TYR A 187 9.12 10.09 -2.11
CA TYR A 187 10.01 8.98 -2.48
C TYR A 187 10.60 8.26 -1.26
N GLU A 188 10.08 8.58 -0.06
CA GLU A 188 10.47 7.93 1.19
C GLU A 188 9.96 6.47 1.21
N ASP A 189 10.86 5.52 1.48
CA ASP A 189 10.48 4.11 1.59
C ASP A 189 9.73 3.85 2.89
N PRO A 190 8.47 3.38 2.85
CA PRO A 190 7.69 3.13 4.07
C PRO A 190 8.10 1.87 4.82
N ALA A 191 9.09 1.11 4.31
CA ALA A 191 9.62 -0.05 4.99
C ALA A 191 10.21 0.28 6.38
N ARG A 192 10.17 -0.72 7.25
CA ARG A 192 10.86 -0.82 8.54
C ARG A 192 11.65 -2.13 8.53
N PHE A 193 12.75 -2.17 9.27
CA PHE A 193 13.54 -3.40 9.36
C PHE A 193 12.86 -4.46 10.23
N SER A 194 12.94 -5.74 9.84
CA SER A 194 12.72 -6.86 10.77
C SER A 194 14.04 -7.41 11.28
N PHE A 195 14.61 -6.77 12.29
CA PHE A 195 15.81 -7.31 12.96
C PHE A 195 15.51 -8.09 14.24
N ALA A 196 14.24 -8.19 14.65
CA ALA A 196 13.90 -8.75 15.95
C ALA A 196 14.22 -10.26 16.08
N HIS A 197 14.20 -11.02 14.99
CA HIS A 197 14.32 -12.49 15.02
C HIS A 197 15.24 -13.09 13.94
N GLY A 198 16.07 -12.28 13.29
CA GLY A 198 16.91 -12.72 12.16
C GLY A 198 16.14 -12.90 10.84
N GLY A 199 16.89 -12.99 9.74
CA GLY A 199 16.37 -13.08 8.37
C GLY A 199 16.43 -14.49 7.79
N LYS A 200 15.53 -14.80 6.85
CA LYS A 200 15.54 -16.10 6.13
C LYS A 200 16.86 -16.31 5.38
N ASP A 201 17.44 -15.21 4.89
CA ASP A 201 18.67 -15.21 4.11
C ASP A 201 19.93 -15.07 4.99
N GLY A 202 19.78 -15.23 6.31
CA GLY A 202 20.91 -15.19 7.24
C GLY A 202 21.40 -13.80 7.61
N ILE A 203 20.69 -12.74 7.22
CA ILE A 203 21.07 -11.35 7.46
C ILE A 203 20.03 -10.68 8.38
N PRO A 204 20.43 -10.09 9.53
CA PRO A 204 21.79 -10.00 10.07
C PRO A 204 22.32 -11.33 10.64
N TYR A 205 21.42 -12.25 10.98
CA TYR A 205 21.68 -13.63 11.36
C TYR A 205 20.48 -14.50 10.91
N PRO A 206 20.62 -15.83 10.81
CA PRO A 206 19.52 -16.72 10.45
C PRO A 206 18.33 -16.56 11.40
N VAL A 207 17.13 -16.88 10.92
CA VAL A 207 15.91 -16.85 11.75
C VAL A 207 16.13 -17.62 13.05
N ASP A 208 16.08 -16.90 14.18
CA ASP A 208 16.13 -17.46 15.52
C ASP A 208 14.74 -18.03 15.86
N LYS A 209 14.56 -19.30 15.52
CA LYS A 209 13.30 -20.03 15.75
C LYS A 209 12.93 -20.09 17.23
N GLU A 210 13.93 -20.20 18.11
CA GLU A 210 13.70 -20.31 19.55
C GLU A 210 13.19 -18.98 20.11
N LEU A 211 13.81 -17.85 19.71
CA LEU A 211 13.30 -16.52 20.04
C LEU A 211 11.91 -16.28 19.44
N TYR A 212 11.65 -16.77 18.23
CA TYR A 212 10.33 -16.72 17.59
C TYR A 212 9.28 -17.43 18.44
N GLU A 213 9.52 -18.68 18.83
CA GLU A 213 8.61 -19.45 19.68
C GLU A 213 8.40 -18.80 21.05
N LYS A 214 9.47 -18.32 21.69
CA LYS A 214 9.37 -17.57 22.96
C LYS A 214 8.49 -16.33 22.82
N THR A 215 8.67 -15.59 21.73
CA THR A 215 7.90 -14.37 21.44
C THR A 215 6.42 -14.70 21.19
N ILE A 216 6.15 -15.73 20.37
CA ILE A 216 4.79 -16.22 20.11
C ILE A 216 4.13 -16.65 21.42
N ASN A 217 4.78 -17.49 22.21
CA ASN A 217 4.26 -17.99 23.49
C ASN A 217 3.97 -16.84 24.46
N PHE A 218 4.87 -15.86 24.56
CA PHE A 218 4.67 -14.67 25.37
C PHE A 218 3.43 -13.88 24.95
N PHE A 219 3.25 -13.64 23.64
CA PHE A 219 2.07 -12.93 23.14
C PHE A 219 0.78 -13.76 23.28
N GLU A 220 0.82 -15.06 23.02
CA GLU A 220 -0.32 -15.95 23.23
C GLU A 220 -0.77 -15.94 24.69
N GLU A 221 0.15 -16.08 25.65
CA GLU A 221 -0.14 -16.04 27.07
C GLU A 221 -0.71 -14.68 27.48
N THR A 222 -0.15 -13.61 26.94
CA THR A 222 -0.60 -12.24 27.19
C THR A 222 -2.02 -12.01 26.67
N VAL A 223 -2.34 -12.47 25.45
CA VAL A 223 -3.69 -12.38 24.87
C VAL A 223 -4.69 -13.26 25.64
N LYS A 224 -4.32 -14.51 25.95
CA LYS A 224 -5.16 -15.43 26.74
C LYS A 224 -5.51 -14.83 28.09
N ARG A 225 -4.57 -14.17 28.77
CA ARG A 225 -4.81 -13.52 30.08
C ARG A 225 -5.51 -12.16 29.99
N ALA A 226 -5.29 -11.39 28.94
CA ALA A 226 -6.04 -10.15 28.70
C ALA A 226 -7.55 -10.44 28.55
N LYS A 227 -7.91 -11.56 27.90
CA LYS A 227 -9.31 -12.04 27.84
C LYS A 227 -9.90 -12.41 29.21
N VAL A 228 -9.06 -12.66 30.22
CA VAL A 228 -9.48 -13.00 31.60
C VAL A 228 -9.63 -11.74 32.49
N GLY A 229 -9.43 -10.53 31.95
CA GLY A 229 -9.73 -9.28 32.66
C GLY A 229 -8.58 -8.73 33.53
N ASP A 230 -7.35 -9.19 33.31
CA ASP A 230 -6.18 -8.74 34.07
C ASP A 230 -5.80 -7.27 33.74
N ARG A 231 -6.31 -6.34 34.56
CA ARG A 231 -6.23 -4.88 34.36
C ARG A 231 -4.79 -4.34 34.27
N GLU A 232 -3.84 -4.94 34.97
CA GLU A 232 -2.44 -4.46 34.96
C GLU A 232 -1.74 -4.78 33.65
N ARG A 233 -2.01 -5.95 33.05
CA ARG A 233 -1.44 -6.33 31.75
C ARG A 233 -2.15 -5.69 30.57
N ILE A 234 -3.44 -5.36 30.68
CA ILE A 234 -4.13 -4.51 29.68
C ILE A 234 -3.44 -3.14 29.58
N LYS A 235 -2.99 -2.56 30.70
CA LYS A 235 -2.17 -1.32 30.68
C LYS A 235 -0.83 -1.53 29.98
N LEU A 236 -0.17 -2.68 30.18
CA LEU A 236 1.09 -3.01 29.52
C LEU A 236 0.92 -3.18 28.00
N LEU A 237 -0.14 -3.86 27.55
CA LEU A 237 -0.51 -3.99 26.14
C LEU A 237 -0.80 -2.63 25.49
N LYS A 238 -1.48 -1.73 26.21
CA LYS A 238 -1.68 -0.34 25.74
C LYS A 238 -0.36 0.40 25.57
N LYS A 239 0.59 0.27 26.50
CA LYS A 239 1.94 0.84 26.37
C LYS A 239 2.72 0.27 25.19
N ILE A 240 2.59 -1.03 24.89
CA ILE A 240 3.25 -1.63 23.73
C ILE A 240 2.65 -1.12 22.41
N LYS A 241 1.34 -0.86 22.37
CA LYS A 241 0.68 -0.23 21.20
C LYS A 241 1.15 1.22 20.96
N GLU A 242 1.66 1.89 22.00
CA GLU A 242 2.17 3.27 21.95
C GLU A 242 3.67 3.36 21.61
N LEU A 243 4.37 2.22 21.52
CA LEU A 243 5.77 2.10 21.05
C LEU A 243 5.80 1.82 19.54
#